data_AF-A0A957PL21-F1
#
_entry.id   AF-A0A957PL21-F1
#
_cell.length_a   1.000
_cell.length_b   1.000
_cell.length_c   1.000
_cell.angle_alpha   90.00
_cell.angle_beta   90.00
_cell.angle_gamma   90.00
#
_symmetry.space_group_name_H-M   'P 1'
#
loop_
_entity.id
_entity.type
_entity.pdbx_description
1 polymer ?
#
loop_
_entity_poly.entity_id
_entity_poly.type
_entity_poly.pdbx_seq_one_letter_code
_entity_poly.pdbx_strand_id
1 'polypeptide(L)'
;MNPILSHVQAQQLLNAHKADRSALAVSLDLGRTHVELLLNASGVELPNGLHVTWLDLDTIVRNQNNCFAVADDSTIYKIQEFSPEFNRLYSLMPTGENMRNGACRETAPTMLISGIPMHRIKGTDPQRDTKAKIRAAG
;
A
#
# COMPACT_ATOMS: atom_id res chain seq x y z
N MET A 1 15.80 -0.23 -0.42
CA MET A 1 14.50 -0.94 -0.49
C MET A 1 13.56 -0.03 -1.23
N ASN A 2 12.86 -0.55 -2.24
CA ASN A 2 11.99 0.26 -3.08
C ASN A 2 10.76 0.72 -2.26
N PRO A 3 10.39 2.01 -2.31
CA PRO A 3 9.16 2.49 -1.69
C PRO A 3 7.94 1.73 -2.19
N ILE A 4 7.02 1.42 -1.27
CA ILE A 4 5.77 0.71 -1.58
C ILE A 4 4.58 1.61 -1.26
N LEU A 5 3.68 1.73 -2.23
CA LEU A 5 2.45 2.51 -2.13
C LEU A 5 1.22 1.63 -2.42
N SER A 6 0.08 2.04 -1.89
CA SER A 6 -1.23 1.48 -2.22
C SER A 6 -2.25 2.61 -2.35
N HIS A 7 -3.50 2.28 -2.69
CA HIS A 7 -4.58 3.28 -2.74
C HIS A 7 -4.73 4.03 -1.40
N VAL A 8 -4.36 3.43 -0.27
CA VAL A 8 -4.41 4.08 1.06
C VAL A 8 -3.48 5.28 1.11
N GLN A 9 -2.18 5.09 0.84
CA GLN A 9 -1.20 6.19 0.81
C GLN A 9 -1.54 7.19 -0.28
N ALA A 10 -1.89 6.71 -1.47
CA ALA A 10 -2.18 7.59 -2.60
C ALA A 10 -3.38 8.50 -2.32
N GLN A 11 -4.44 7.98 -1.68
CA GLN A 11 -5.59 8.79 -1.27
C GLN A 11 -5.22 9.83 -0.21
N GLN A 12 -4.38 9.47 0.76
CA GLN A 12 -3.89 10.42 1.77
C GLN A 12 -3.10 11.56 1.13
N LEU A 13 -2.19 11.25 0.19
CA LEU A 13 -1.37 12.22 -0.52
C LEU A 13 -2.21 13.14 -1.42
N LEU A 14 -3.15 12.58 -2.19
CA LEU A 14 -4.06 13.37 -3.01
C LEU A 14 -4.96 14.29 -2.16
N ASN A 15 -5.42 13.82 -0.99
CA ASN A 15 -6.20 14.66 -0.08
C ASN A 15 -5.36 15.79 0.54
N ALA A 16 -4.09 15.51 0.88
CA ALA A 16 -3.17 16.52 1.39
C ALA A 16 -2.83 17.56 0.31
N HIS A 17 -2.65 17.14 -0.94
CA HIS A 17 -2.46 18.05 -2.07
C HIS A 17 -3.66 18.98 -2.27
N LYS A 18 -4.89 18.43 -2.25
CA LYS A 18 -6.14 19.21 -2.33
C LYS A 18 -6.34 20.17 -1.16
N ALA A 19 -5.66 19.93 -0.04
CA ALA A 19 -5.68 20.78 1.14
C ALA A 19 -4.46 21.72 1.22
N ASP A 20 -3.75 21.91 0.11
CA ASP A 20 -2.57 22.77 -0.02
C ASP A 20 -1.47 22.50 1.02
N ARG A 21 -1.33 21.23 1.44
CA ARG A 21 -0.22 20.83 2.32
C ARG A 21 1.05 20.65 1.50
N SER A 22 2.16 21.14 2.04
CA SER A 22 3.51 20.98 1.48
C SER A 22 4.20 19.68 1.93
N ALA A 23 3.71 19.03 2.98
CA ALA A 23 4.29 17.81 3.51
C ALA A 23 3.24 16.90 4.17
N LEU A 24 3.49 15.59 4.15
CA LEU A 24 2.67 14.60 4.84
C LEU A 24 3.52 13.39 5.28
N ALA A 25 3.34 12.95 6.52
CA ALA A 25 3.90 11.69 6.99
C ALA A 25 3.04 10.51 6.52
N VAL A 26 3.63 9.60 5.75
CA VAL A 26 2.99 8.36 5.27
C VAL A 26 3.97 7.19 5.34
N SER A 27 3.46 5.97 5.30
CA SER A 27 4.30 4.78 5.22
C SER A 27 4.67 4.42 3.79
N LEU A 28 5.96 4.16 3.55
CA LEU A 28 6.49 3.60 2.30
C LEU A 28 6.84 2.11 2.42
N ASP A 29 6.50 1.48 3.54
CA ASP A 29 6.89 0.10 3.89
C ASP A 29 5.73 -0.69 4.48
N LEU A 30 4.51 -0.41 4.00
CA LEU A 30 3.29 -1.14 4.31
C LEU A 30 2.86 -1.05 5.78
N GLY A 31 3.00 0.14 6.36
CA GLY A 31 2.56 0.50 7.70
C GLY A 31 3.56 0.14 8.81
N ARG A 32 4.84 -0.09 8.50
CA ARG A 32 5.86 -0.42 9.51
C ARG A 32 6.52 0.83 10.08
N THR A 33 6.88 1.78 9.22
CA THR A 33 7.44 3.08 9.57
C THR A 33 6.72 4.18 8.79
N HIS A 34 6.83 5.41 9.28
CA HIS A 34 6.32 6.60 8.57
C HIS A 34 7.48 7.53 8.32
N VAL A 35 7.46 8.15 7.15
CA VAL A 35 8.44 9.15 6.73
C VAL A 35 7.70 10.36 6.19
N GLU A 36 8.27 11.55 6.41
CA GLU A 36 7.72 12.77 5.85
C GLU A 36 8.03 12.82 4.35
N LEU A 37 7.00 13.05 3.54
CA LEU A 37 7.11 13.26 2.10
C LEU A 37 6.81 14.72 1.77
N LEU A 38 7.53 15.27 0.80
CA LEU A 38 7.30 16.62 0.31
C LEU A 38 6.33 16.58 -0.88
N LEU A 39 5.34 17.46 -0.84
CA LEU A 39 4.33 17.61 -1.89
C LEU A 39 4.64 18.90 -2.66
N ASN A 40 4.76 18.79 -3.98
CA ASN A 40 5.07 19.91 -4.86
C ASN A 40 4.08 19.97 -6.04
N ALA A 41 4.29 20.86 -7.00
CA ALA A 41 3.38 21.01 -8.14
C ALA A 41 3.33 19.77 -9.06
N SER A 42 4.43 19.01 -9.17
CA SER A 42 4.54 17.86 -10.07
C SER A 42 4.23 16.51 -9.42
N GLY A 43 4.14 16.43 -8.10
CA GLY A 43 3.88 15.18 -7.39
C GLY A 43 4.42 15.17 -5.96
N VAL A 44 4.95 14.01 -5.58
CA VAL A 44 5.48 13.71 -4.24
C VAL A 44 6.93 13.28 -4.35
N GLU A 45 7.80 13.97 -3.63
CA GLU A 45 9.21 13.59 -3.49
C GLU A 45 9.38 12.61 -2.32
N LEU A 46 10.05 11.50 -2.61
CA LEU A 46 10.35 10.45 -1.64
C LEU A 46 11.74 10.68 -1.00
N PRO A 47 12.01 10.14 0.21
CA PRO A 47 13.27 10.41 0.92
C PRO A 47 14.54 9.94 0.20
N ASN A 48 14.39 9.04 -0.77
CA ASN A 48 15.48 8.54 -1.61
C ASN A 48 15.66 9.33 -2.91
N GLY A 49 14.98 10.47 -3.08
CA GLY A 49 15.05 11.33 -4.26
C GLY A 49 14.18 10.86 -5.43
N LEU A 50 13.40 9.79 -5.27
CA LEU A 50 12.41 9.37 -6.27
C LEU A 50 11.21 10.31 -6.28
N HIS A 51 10.53 10.37 -7.42
CA HIS A 51 9.36 11.24 -7.61
C HIS A 51 8.15 10.42 -8.06
N VAL A 52 7.01 10.60 -7.40
CA VAL A 52 5.75 9.97 -7.81
C VAL A 52 4.80 11.05 -8.28
N THR A 53 4.35 10.98 -9.53
CA THR A 53 3.50 12.02 -10.10
C THR A 53 2.07 11.95 -9.56
N TRP A 54 1.33 13.07 -9.65
CA TRP A 54 -0.09 13.06 -9.34
C TRP A 54 -0.89 12.05 -10.19
N LEU A 55 -0.49 11.86 -11.46
CA LEU A 55 -1.10 10.89 -12.37
C LEU A 55 -0.86 9.44 -11.93
N ASP A 56 0.34 9.14 -11.43
CA ASP A 56 0.67 7.83 -10.87
C ASP A 56 -0.16 7.56 -9.61
N LEU A 57 -0.31 8.55 -8.73
CA LEU A 57 -1.16 8.43 -7.54
C LEU A 57 -2.63 8.20 -7.91
N ASP A 58 -3.17 8.91 -8.90
CA ASP A 58 -4.52 8.65 -9.41
C ASP A 58 -4.66 7.22 -9.97
N THR A 59 -3.63 6.72 -10.66
CA THR A 59 -3.59 5.34 -11.16
C THR A 59 -3.61 4.34 -9.99
N ILE A 60 -2.83 4.59 -8.93
CA ILE A 60 -2.78 3.75 -7.74
C ILE A 60 -4.14 3.73 -7.02
N VAL A 61 -4.80 4.89 -6.83
CA VAL A 61 -6.12 4.97 -6.18
C VAL A 61 -7.17 4.14 -6.91
N ARG A 62 -7.14 4.10 -8.24
CA ARG A 62 -8.08 3.29 -9.05
C ARG A 62 -7.86 1.78 -8.93
N ASN A 63 -6.71 1.35 -8.41
CA ASN A 63 -6.35 -0.06 -8.26
C ASN A 63 -6.36 -0.48 -6.77
N GLN A 64 -7.56 -0.53 -6.18
CA GLN A 64 -7.73 -0.78 -4.74
C GLN A 64 -7.13 -2.10 -4.24
N ASN A 65 -7.05 -3.13 -5.09
CA ASN A 65 -6.57 -4.46 -4.73
C ASN A 65 -5.05 -4.65 -4.90
N ASN A 66 -4.30 -3.62 -5.29
CA ASN A 66 -2.87 -3.76 -5.59
C ASN A 66 -2.01 -2.86 -4.70
N CYS A 67 -0.87 -3.41 -4.27
CA CYS A 67 0.29 -2.62 -3.85
C CYS A 67 1.22 -2.39 -5.05
N PHE A 68 1.92 -1.27 -5.04
CA PHE A 68 2.82 -0.80 -6.08
C PHE A 68 4.21 -0.54 -5.49
N ALA A 69 5.25 -0.90 -6.21
CA ALA A 69 6.61 -0.50 -5.89
C ALA A 69 7.03 0.64 -6.83
N VAL A 70 7.86 1.54 -6.31
CA VAL A 70 8.50 2.62 -7.08
C VAL A 70 9.92 2.17 -7.43
N ALA A 71 10.21 2.02 -8.72
CA ALA A 71 11.53 1.67 -9.23
C ALA A 71 12.51 2.86 -9.13
N ASP A 72 13.80 2.57 -9.31
CA ASP A 72 14.87 3.58 -9.22
C ASP A 72 14.76 4.68 -10.30
N ASP A 73 14.07 4.39 -11.40
CA ASP A 73 13.75 5.33 -12.47
C ASP A 73 12.43 6.11 -12.23
N SER A 74 11.87 6.00 -11.02
CA SER A 74 10.57 6.55 -10.62
C SER A 74 9.34 5.91 -11.28
N THR A 75 9.50 4.84 -12.06
CA THR A 75 8.36 4.11 -12.63
C THR A 75 7.61 3.32 -11.55
N ILE A 76 6.28 3.37 -11.55
CA ILE A 76 5.44 2.55 -10.67
C ILE A 76 5.06 1.22 -11.32
N TYR A 77 5.10 0.13 -10.57
CA TYR A 77 4.64 -1.18 -11.04
C TYR A 77 3.92 -1.95 -9.95
N LYS A 78 2.92 -2.75 -10.35
CA LYS A 78 2.17 -3.61 -9.44
C LYS A 78 3.11 -4.66 -8.85
N ILE A 79 3.04 -4.87 -7.54
CA ILE A 79 3.75 -5.97 -6.88
C ILE A 79 2.95 -7.25 -7.13
N GLN A 80 3.30 -7.93 -8.22
CA GLN A 80 2.71 -9.19 -8.65
C GLN A 80 3.73 -10.01 -9.44
N GLU A 81 3.61 -11.33 -9.33
CA GLU A 81 4.50 -12.26 -10.02
C GLU A 81 3.75 -13.54 -10.37
N PHE A 82 3.94 -14.05 -11.58
CA PHE A 82 3.40 -15.33 -11.99
C PHE A 82 4.43 -16.42 -11.72
N SER A 83 4.02 -17.47 -11.01
CA SER A 83 4.84 -18.67 -10.80
C SER A 83 4.53 -19.71 -11.88
N PRO A 84 5.50 -20.05 -12.75
CA PRO A 84 5.33 -21.12 -13.72
C PRO A 84 5.20 -22.49 -13.06
N GLU A 85 5.92 -22.72 -11.96
CA GLU A 85 5.92 -23.99 -11.21
C GLU A 85 4.52 -24.33 -10.69
N PHE A 86 3.84 -23.36 -10.09
CA PHE A 86 2.50 -23.58 -9.52
C PHE A 86 1.36 -23.16 -10.45
N ASN A 87 1.69 -22.59 -11.62
CA ASN A 87 0.75 -22.01 -12.58
C ASN A 87 -0.24 -21.03 -11.91
N ARG A 88 0.29 -20.10 -11.12
CA ARG A 88 -0.50 -19.16 -10.29
C ARG A 88 0.10 -17.77 -10.28
N LEU A 89 -0.77 -16.76 -10.30
CA LEU A 89 -0.39 -15.37 -10.06
C LEU A 89 -0.41 -15.07 -8.56
N TYR A 90 0.65 -14.49 -8.05
CA TYR A 90 0.74 -13.97 -6.68
C TYR A 90 0.78 -12.45 -6.74
N SER A 91 0.06 -11.78 -5.84
CA SER A 91 0.13 -10.31 -5.72
C SER A 91 -0.09 -9.84 -4.29
N LEU A 92 0.32 -8.61 -3.99
CA LEU A 92 0.05 -7.98 -2.71
C LEU A 92 -1.19 -7.08 -2.80
N MET A 93 -2.06 -7.22 -1.79
CA MET A 93 -3.28 -6.43 -1.62
C MET A 93 -3.26 -5.69 -0.27
N PRO A 94 -3.52 -4.37 -0.25
CA PRO A 94 -3.67 -3.61 0.98
C PRO A 94 -4.93 -4.03 1.76
N THR A 95 -4.89 -3.98 3.10
CA THR A 95 -6.03 -4.38 3.95
C THR A 95 -6.68 -3.23 4.70
N GLY A 96 -6.18 -2.00 4.51
CA GLY A 96 -6.51 -0.83 5.31
C GLY A 96 -7.97 -0.38 5.30
N GLU A 97 -8.70 -0.62 4.21
CA GLU A 97 -10.13 -0.29 4.07
C GLU A 97 -11.04 -1.28 4.83
N ASN A 98 -10.59 -2.51 5.07
CA ASN A 98 -11.43 -3.59 5.61
C ASN A 98 -11.53 -3.58 7.15
N MET A 99 -11.01 -2.53 7.81
CA MET A 99 -11.08 -2.37 9.25
C MET A 99 -12.38 -1.70 9.70
N ARG A 100 -12.97 -2.24 10.77
CA ARG A 100 -14.20 -1.71 11.38
C ARG A 100 -14.05 -0.20 11.64
N ASN A 101 -15.01 0.59 11.15
CA ASN A 101 -15.15 2.06 11.27
C ASN A 101 -14.69 2.91 10.07
N GLY A 102 -14.39 2.31 8.91
CA GLY A 102 -14.22 3.07 7.66
C GLY A 102 -12.99 3.99 7.60
N ALA A 103 -12.12 3.93 8.61
CA ALA A 103 -10.86 4.64 8.60
C ALA A 103 -9.83 3.80 7.82
N CYS A 104 -9.49 4.25 6.60
CA CYS A 104 -8.38 3.68 5.84
C CYS A 104 -7.09 3.82 6.64
N ARG A 105 -6.56 2.71 7.14
CA ARG A 105 -5.31 2.68 7.91
C ARG A 105 -4.26 1.83 7.20
N GLU A 106 -3.03 2.31 7.20
CA GLU A 106 -1.89 1.56 6.71
C GLU A 106 -1.64 0.36 7.62
N THR A 107 -1.81 -0.84 7.07
CA THR A 107 -1.85 -2.09 7.84
C THR A 107 -1.22 -3.19 7.00
N ALA A 108 -0.86 -4.31 7.65
CA ALA A 108 -0.18 -5.41 6.97
C ALA A 108 -1.00 -5.87 5.74
N PRO A 109 -0.40 -5.93 4.54
CA PRO A 109 -1.10 -6.39 3.35
C PRO A 109 -1.33 -7.89 3.44
N THR A 110 -2.27 -8.39 2.64
CA THR A 110 -2.41 -9.83 2.39
C THR A 110 -1.89 -10.17 1.01
N MET A 111 -1.42 -11.40 0.85
CA MET A 111 -1.16 -11.98 -0.46
C MET A 111 -2.48 -12.44 -1.09
N LEU A 112 -2.62 -12.23 -2.40
CA LEU A 112 -3.60 -12.88 -3.26
C LEU A 112 -2.92 -14.02 -4.01
N ILE A 113 -3.59 -15.18 -4.08
CA ILE A 113 -3.21 -16.32 -4.91
C ILE A 113 -4.29 -16.49 -5.96
N SER A 114 -3.96 -16.20 -7.22
CA SER A 114 -4.91 -16.15 -8.34
C SER A 114 -6.15 -15.30 -8.03
N GLY A 115 -5.95 -14.16 -7.38
CA GLY A 115 -7.02 -13.22 -7.00
C GLY A 115 -7.74 -13.55 -5.68
N ILE A 116 -7.45 -14.70 -5.06
CA ILE A 116 -8.08 -15.11 -3.80
C ILE A 116 -7.18 -14.72 -2.62
N PRO A 117 -7.69 -13.98 -1.62
CA PRO A 117 -6.90 -13.60 -0.46
C PRO A 117 -6.56 -14.81 0.41
N MET A 118 -5.29 -14.91 0.81
CA MET A 118 -4.81 -15.97 1.70
C MET A 118 -5.41 -15.86 3.11
N HIS A 119 -5.64 -14.64 3.60
CA HIS A 119 -6.22 -14.39 4.91
C HIS A 119 -7.66 -13.88 4.79
N ARG A 120 -8.51 -14.22 5.76
CA ARG A 120 -9.79 -13.54 5.93
C ARG A 120 -9.52 -12.13 6.46
N ILE A 121 -9.81 -11.10 5.68
CA ILE A 121 -9.54 -9.70 6.03
C ILE A 121 -10.77 -8.92 6.53
N LYS A 122 -11.94 -9.57 6.67
CA LYS A 122 -13.16 -8.88 7.13
C LYS A 122 -13.04 -8.48 8.60
N GLY A 123 -12.79 -7.20 8.86
CA GLY A 123 -12.64 -6.64 10.20
C GLY A 123 -11.31 -6.97 10.88
N THR A 124 -10.32 -7.47 10.15
CA THR A 124 -8.97 -7.81 10.64
C THR A 124 -7.94 -7.64 9.53
N ASP A 125 -6.66 -7.64 9.89
CA ASP A 125 -5.54 -7.75 8.96
C ASP A 125 -4.71 -9.02 9.29
N PRO A 126 -3.79 -9.46 8.40
CA PRO A 126 -2.98 -10.65 8.63
C PRO A 126 -2.15 -10.63 9.92
N GLN A 127 -1.64 -9.46 10.33
CA GLN A 127 -0.87 -9.34 11.57
C GLN A 127 -1.77 -9.51 12.81
N ARG A 128 -2.96 -8.91 12.81
CA ARG A 128 -3.96 -9.07 13.89
C ARG A 128 -4.51 -10.50 13.93
N ASP A 129 -4.81 -11.08 12.79
CA ASP A 129 -5.26 -12.47 12.67
C ASP A 129 -4.22 -13.43 13.25
N THR A 130 -2.95 -13.25 12.89
CA THR A 130 -1.84 -14.04 13.43
C THR A 130 -1.70 -13.89 14.95
N LYS A 131 -1.74 -12.65 15.47
CA LYS A 131 -1.68 -12.39 16.93
C LYS A 131 -2.87 -13.03 17.68
N ALA A 132 -4.06 -13.01 17.09
CA ALA A 132 -5.24 -13.64 17.67
C ALA A 132 -5.12 -15.16 17.72
N LYS A 133 -4.59 -15.77 16.66
CA LYS A 133 -4.31 -17.22 16.60
C LYS A 133 -3.27 -17.66 17.62
N ILE A 134 -2.16 -16.91 17.74
CA ILE A 134 -1.12 -17.18 18.75
C ILE A 134 -1.72 -17.11 20.15
N ARG A 135 -2.49 -16.05 20.46
CA ARG A 135 -3.15 -15.91 21.77
C ARG A 135 -4.12 -17.06 22.07
N ALA A 136 -4.82 -17.56 21.06
CA ALA A 136 -5.74 -18.68 21.22
C ALA A 136 -5.04 -20.03 21.43
N ALA A 137 -3.77 -20.15 21.00
CA ALA A 137 -2.99 -21.38 21.13
C ALA A 137 -2.39 -21.60 22.54
N GLY A 138 -2.30 -20.55 23.37
CA GLY A 138 -1.71 -20.59 24.72
C GLY A 138 -0.28 -20.07 24.75
#